data_AF-A0A0N0PAD6-F1
#
_entry.id   AF-A0A0N0PAD6-F1
#
_cell.length_a   1.000
_cell.length_b   1.000
_cell.length_c   1.000
_cell.angle_alpha   90.00
_cell.angle_beta   90.00
_cell.angle_gamma   90.00
#
_symmetry.space_group_name_H-M   'P 1'
#
loop_
_entity.id
_entity.type
_entity.pdbx_description
1 polymer ?
#
loop_
_entity_poly.entity_id
_entity_poly.type
_entity_poly.pdbx_seq_one_letter_code
_entity_poly.pdbx_strand_id
1 'polypeptide(L)'
;MSKHMYSTANLTDKELKEQGNRLFSLRKFEDAMNCYTKAIIKNPSVATYFTNRALCHLKMKRWEATCNDCRRALDIDTNQVKGHFFLGQALVELDCYDEAIKHLHRANDLAKEQKLNFGDDIAAQLRIARKKRWNVQEEKRISQEIELQTYLNRYELFKN
;
A
#
# COMPACT_ATOMS: atom_id res chain seq x y z
N MET A 1 -15.53 32.89 -11.63
CA MET A 1 -14.45 33.06 -10.62
C MET A 1 -15.01 32.71 -9.23
N SER A 2 -14.91 31.45 -8.79
CA SER A 2 -15.45 31.02 -7.48
C SER A 2 -14.42 31.18 -6.37
N LYS A 3 -14.47 32.32 -5.67
CA LYS A 3 -13.76 32.54 -4.41
C LYS A 3 -14.50 31.85 -3.27
N HIS A 4 -14.26 30.56 -3.08
CA HIS A 4 -14.39 29.93 -1.76
C HIS A 4 -13.07 29.24 -1.41
N MET A 5 -12.02 30.06 -1.24
CA MET A 5 -10.90 29.68 -0.40
C MET A 5 -11.44 29.61 1.04
N TYR A 6 -11.91 28.42 1.45
CA TYR A 6 -12.08 28.13 2.86
C TYR A 6 -10.72 28.37 3.53
N SER A 7 -10.62 29.41 4.35
CA SER A 7 -9.39 29.75 5.06
C SER A 7 -9.10 28.63 6.05
N THR A 8 -8.31 27.64 5.62
CA THR A 8 -7.84 26.54 6.46
C THR A 8 -6.73 26.97 7.44
N ALA A 9 -6.38 28.26 7.46
CA ALA A 9 -5.27 28.78 8.25
C ALA A 9 -5.49 28.59 9.76
N ASN A 10 -6.74 28.75 10.21
CA ASN A 10 -7.11 28.70 11.63
C ASN A 10 -7.61 27.34 12.12
N LEU A 11 -7.67 26.33 11.25
CA LEU A 11 -8.13 24.99 11.66
C LEU A 11 -7.03 24.24 12.42
N THR A 12 -7.43 23.48 13.44
CA THR A 12 -6.58 22.52 14.14
C THR A 12 -6.24 21.33 13.22
N ASP A 13 -5.20 20.57 13.57
CA ASP A 13 -4.85 19.31 12.91
C ASP A 13 -6.03 18.32 12.89
N LYS A 14 -6.78 18.24 14.00
CA LYS A 14 -7.97 17.38 14.14
C LYS A 14 -9.12 17.81 13.21
N GLU A 15 -9.41 19.11 13.12
CA GLU A 15 -10.46 19.63 12.22
C GLU A 15 -10.08 19.46 10.75
N LEU A 16 -8.80 19.63 10.41
CA LEU A 16 -8.29 19.35 9.07
C LEU A 16 -8.43 17.87 8.70
N LYS A 17 -8.12 16.96 9.64
CA LYS A 17 -8.39 15.52 9.47
C LYS A 17 -9.87 15.25 9.23
N GLU A 18 -10.77 15.87 9.99
CA GLU A 18 -12.21 15.68 9.82
C GLU A 18 -12.74 16.24 8.50
N GLN A 19 -12.24 17.41 8.07
CA GLN A 19 -12.54 17.96 6.76
C GLN A 19 -12.05 17.03 5.64
N GLY A 20 -10.83 16.49 5.79
CA GLY A 20 -10.29 15.49 4.88
C GLY A 20 -11.17 14.24 4.81
N ASN A 21 -11.66 13.74 5.94
CA ASN A 21 -12.57 12.59 5.99
C ASN A 21 -13.88 12.87 5.25
N ARG A 22 -14.47 14.07 5.41
CA ARG A 22 -15.67 14.49 4.68
C ARG A 22 -15.44 14.55 3.16
N LEU A 23 -14.31 15.12 2.74
CA LEU A 23 -13.94 15.18 1.32
C LEU A 23 -13.68 13.80 0.74
N PHE A 24 -13.07 12.91 1.52
CA PHE A 24 -12.85 11.52 1.16
C PHE A 24 -14.17 10.77 0.94
N SER A 25 -15.15 10.94 1.84
CA SER A 25 -16.48 10.34 1.64
C SER A 25 -17.20 10.86 0.39
N LEU A 26 -16.90 12.09 -0.03
CA LEU A 26 -17.39 12.69 -1.27
C LEU A 26 -16.56 12.29 -2.50
N ARG A 27 -15.61 11.35 -2.36
CA ARG A 27 -14.66 10.91 -3.40
C ARG A 27 -13.78 12.03 -3.98
N LYS A 28 -13.62 13.14 -3.27
CA LYS A 28 -12.70 14.24 -3.64
C LYS A 28 -11.32 13.98 -3.07
N PHE A 29 -10.58 13.06 -3.70
CA PHE A 29 -9.34 12.54 -3.15
C PHE A 29 -8.22 13.58 -3.11
N GLU A 30 -8.00 14.41 -4.15
CA GLU A 30 -6.98 15.46 -4.08
C GLU A 30 -7.27 16.48 -2.98
N ASP A 31 -8.52 16.93 -2.84
CA ASP A 31 -8.90 17.88 -1.79
C ASP A 31 -8.72 17.27 -0.40
N ALA A 32 -9.09 15.99 -0.21
CA ALA A 32 -8.86 15.27 1.04
C ALA A 32 -7.38 15.18 1.37
N MET A 33 -6.53 14.87 0.39
CA MET A 33 -5.07 14.85 0.55
C MET A 33 -4.50 16.21 0.96
N ASN A 34 -5.03 17.30 0.40
CA ASN A 34 -4.62 18.65 0.79
C ASN A 34 -4.95 18.93 2.27
N CYS A 35 -6.13 18.50 2.73
CA CYS A 35 -6.50 18.59 4.15
C CYS A 35 -5.58 17.75 5.05
N TYR A 36 -5.33 16.48 4.70
CA TYR A 36 -4.42 15.64 5.49
C TYR A 36 -2.98 16.16 5.48
N THR A 37 -2.51 16.71 4.37
CA THR A 37 -1.17 17.32 4.28
C THR A 37 -1.06 18.52 5.21
N LYS A 38 -2.09 19.39 5.26
CA LYS A 38 -2.14 20.49 6.22
C LYS A 38 -2.18 19.99 7.67
N ALA A 39 -2.89 18.89 7.94
CA ALA A 39 -2.92 18.26 9.27
C ALA A 39 -1.52 17.74 9.67
N ILE A 40 -0.81 17.08 8.75
CA ILE A 40 0.57 16.60 8.94
C ILE A 40 1.54 17.76 9.22
N ILE A 41 1.43 18.87 8.49
CA ILE A 41 2.27 20.07 8.72
C ILE A 41 2.06 20.62 10.13
N LYS A 42 0.81 20.63 10.62
CA LYS A 42 0.51 21.10 11.99
C LYS A 42 0.95 20.11 13.07
N ASN A 43 0.82 18.81 12.80
CA ASN A 43 1.16 17.77 13.75
C ASN A 43 1.67 16.51 13.01
N PRO A 44 3.00 16.36 12.86
CA PRO A 44 3.60 15.26 12.13
C PRO A 44 3.72 13.97 12.95
N SER A 45 3.36 13.96 14.23
CA SER A 45 3.48 12.77 15.09
C SER A 45 2.23 11.90 15.12
N VAL A 46 1.25 12.15 14.23
CA VAL A 46 -0.02 11.40 14.19
C VAL A 46 -0.04 10.46 13.00
N ALA A 47 0.20 9.18 13.26
CA ALA A 47 0.28 8.14 12.23
C ALA A 47 -0.99 8.03 11.36
N THR A 48 -2.17 8.32 11.92
CA THR A 48 -3.46 8.28 11.22
C THR A 48 -3.54 9.28 10.06
N TYR A 49 -2.87 10.42 10.14
CA TYR A 49 -2.92 11.42 9.06
C TYR A 49 -2.21 10.92 7.80
N PHE A 50 -1.07 10.25 8.00
CA PHE A 50 -0.34 9.59 6.92
C PHE A 50 -1.16 8.46 6.31
N THR A 51 -1.80 7.59 7.11
CA THR A 51 -2.58 6.49 6.52
C THR A 51 -3.88 6.93 5.87
N ASN A 52 -4.50 8.01 6.33
CA ASN A 52 -5.62 8.62 5.63
C ASN A 52 -5.20 9.22 4.27
N ARG A 53 -4.02 9.86 4.20
CA ARG A 53 -3.45 10.34 2.94
C ARG A 53 -3.01 9.20 2.02
N ALA A 54 -2.40 8.16 2.57
CA ALA A 54 -2.05 6.92 1.86
C ALA A 54 -3.27 6.26 1.24
N LEU A 55 -4.41 6.21 1.96
CA LEU A 55 -5.65 5.67 1.41
C LEU A 55 -6.15 6.49 0.20
N CYS A 56 -5.98 7.81 0.20
CA CYS A 56 -6.29 8.63 -0.97
C CYS A 56 -5.38 8.27 -2.15
N HIS A 57 -4.07 8.18 -1.91
CA HIS A 57 -3.10 7.74 -2.92
C HIS A 57 -3.45 6.36 -3.49
N LEU A 58 -3.86 5.42 -2.64
CA LEU A 58 -4.28 4.07 -3.01
C LEU A 58 -5.52 4.11 -3.92
N LYS A 59 -6.55 4.91 -3.58
CA LYS A 59 -7.73 5.09 -4.45
C LYS A 59 -7.40 5.71 -5.80
N MET A 60 -6.31 6.47 -5.87
CA MET A 60 -5.79 7.08 -7.10
C MET A 60 -4.72 6.22 -7.80
N LYS A 61 -4.46 4.99 -7.32
CA LYS A 61 -3.43 4.08 -7.85
C LYS A 61 -2.00 4.67 -7.84
N ARG A 62 -1.71 5.57 -6.89
CA ARG A 62 -0.38 6.16 -6.69
C ARG A 62 0.40 5.29 -5.69
N TRP A 63 0.91 4.15 -6.16
CA TRP A 63 1.45 3.10 -5.30
C TRP A 63 2.69 3.53 -4.51
N GLU A 64 3.68 4.16 -5.15
CA GLU A 64 4.89 4.63 -4.47
C GLU A 64 4.59 5.64 -3.36
N ALA A 65 3.70 6.60 -3.64
CA ALA A 65 3.25 7.58 -2.65
C ALA A 65 2.50 6.91 -1.48
N THR A 66 1.70 5.89 -1.77
CA THR A 66 1.04 5.06 -0.75
C THR A 66 2.08 4.38 0.15
N CYS A 67 3.10 3.77 -0.44
CA CYS A 67 4.19 3.14 0.31
C CYS A 67 4.92 4.13 1.22
N ASN A 68 5.28 5.30 0.69
CA ASN A 68 5.98 6.34 1.45
C ASN A 68 5.18 6.81 2.68
N ASP A 69 3.89 7.11 2.49
CA ASP A 69 3.03 7.51 3.61
C ASP A 69 2.81 6.37 4.61
N CYS A 70 2.64 5.13 4.15
CA CYS A 70 2.48 4.01 5.06
C CYS A 70 3.75 3.74 5.87
N ARG A 71 4.94 3.82 5.26
CA ARG A 71 6.21 3.69 5.98
C ARG A 71 6.35 4.78 7.04
N ARG A 72 6.05 6.04 6.69
CA ARG A 72 6.03 7.14 7.67
C ARG A 72 5.04 6.91 8.81
N ALA A 73 3.86 6.36 8.51
CA ALA A 73 2.89 6.02 9.54
C ALA A 73 3.41 4.92 10.48
N LEU A 74 4.09 3.91 9.94
CA LEU A 74 4.65 2.79 10.69
C LEU A 74 5.90 3.17 11.49
N ASP A 75 6.66 4.17 11.05
CA ASP A 75 7.74 4.79 11.84
C ASP A 75 7.21 5.43 13.13
N ILE A 76 5.98 5.96 13.07
CA ILE A 76 5.30 6.62 14.21
C ILE A 76 4.56 5.60 15.08
N ASP A 77 3.83 4.68 14.45
CA ASP A 77 3.06 3.63 15.12
C ASP A 77 3.22 2.29 14.38
N THR A 78 4.12 1.47 14.90
CA THR A 78 4.43 0.13 14.37
C THR A 78 3.27 -0.85 14.48
N ASN A 79 2.27 -0.57 15.32
CA ASN A 79 1.12 -1.44 15.54
C ASN A 79 -0.10 -1.00 14.71
N GLN A 80 0.09 -0.11 13.75
CA GLN A 80 -1.01 0.37 12.94
C GLN A 80 -1.43 -0.63 11.86
N VAL A 81 -2.56 -1.32 12.07
CA VAL A 81 -3.08 -2.34 11.13
C VAL A 81 -3.26 -1.80 9.71
N LYS A 82 -3.88 -0.62 9.57
CA LYS A 82 -4.12 0.00 8.26
C LYS A 82 -2.83 0.36 7.53
N GLY A 83 -1.80 0.81 8.25
CA GLY A 83 -0.49 1.11 7.68
C GLY A 83 0.14 -0.13 7.05
N HIS A 84 0.16 -1.25 7.78
CA HIS A 84 0.65 -2.53 7.26
C HIS A 84 -0.20 -3.03 6.08
N PHE A 85 -1.53 -2.95 6.18
CA PHE A 85 -2.43 -3.43 5.14
C PHE A 85 -2.30 -2.65 3.83
N PHE A 86 -2.35 -1.31 3.88
CA PHE A 86 -2.22 -0.46 2.69
C PHE A 86 -0.83 -0.55 2.05
N LEU A 87 0.23 -0.66 2.87
CA LEU A 87 1.58 -0.90 2.37
C LEU A 87 1.65 -2.24 1.62
N GLY A 88 1.08 -3.30 2.22
CA GLY A 88 0.97 -4.61 1.59
C GLY A 88 0.27 -4.55 0.23
N GLN A 89 -0.88 -3.87 0.13
CA GLN A 89 -1.60 -3.70 -1.13
C GLN A 89 -0.78 -2.96 -2.18
N ALA A 90 -0.13 -1.85 -1.82
CA ALA A 90 0.69 -1.08 -2.75
C ALA A 90 1.92 -1.88 -3.23
N LEU A 91 2.55 -2.65 -2.36
CA LEU A 91 3.69 -3.50 -2.71
C LEU A 91 3.30 -4.65 -3.67
N VAL A 92 2.07 -5.19 -3.57
CA VAL A 92 1.54 -6.18 -4.54
C VAL A 92 1.40 -5.59 -5.94
N GLU A 93 1.11 -4.29 -6.05
CA GLU A 93 0.99 -3.58 -7.32
C GLU A 93 2.34 -3.09 -7.87
N LEU A 94 3.37 -3.06 -7.02
CA LEU A 94 4.76 -2.76 -7.37
C LEU A 94 5.62 -4.03 -7.53
N ASP A 95 4.98 -5.19 -7.62
CA ASP A 95 5.62 -6.52 -7.75
C ASP A 95 6.62 -6.89 -6.65
N CYS A 96 6.58 -6.18 -5.52
CA CYS A 96 7.42 -6.39 -4.35
C CYS A 96 6.78 -7.45 -3.41
N TYR A 97 6.55 -8.66 -3.92
CA TYR A 97 5.65 -9.61 -3.26
C TYR A 97 6.16 -10.16 -1.92
N ASP A 98 7.47 -10.39 -1.76
CA ASP A 98 8.03 -10.88 -0.50
C ASP A 98 7.80 -9.89 0.65
N GLU A 99 8.00 -8.60 0.37
CA GLU A 99 7.76 -7.53 1.34
C GLU A 99 6.25 -7.36 1.59
N ALA A 100 5.43 -7.41 0.52
CA ALA A 100 3.98 -7.34 0.64
C ALA A 100 3.42 -8.41 1.58
N ILE A 101 3.84 -9.67 1.41
CA ILE A 101 3.41 -10.80 2.24
C ILE A 101 3.78 -10.58 3.71
N LYS A 102 4.98 -10.06 4.01
CA LYS A 102 5.39 -9.74 5.39
C LYS A 102 4.47 -8.71 6.04
N HIS A 103 4.18 -7.60 5.35
CA HIS A 103 3.30 -6.57 5.91
C HIS A 103 1.85 -7.03 6.02
N LEU A 104 1.33 -7.77 5.04
CA LEU A 104 -0.04 -8.30 5.13
C LEU A 104 -0.19 -9.35 6.25
N HIS A 105 0.83 -10.18 6.49
CA HIS A 105 0.87 -11.07 7.66
C HIS A 105 0.84 -10.27 8.96
N ARG A 106 1.71 -9.26 9.09
CA ARG A 106 1.72 -8.41 10.28
C ARG A 106 0.40 -7.68 10.50
N ALA A 107 -0.26 -7.21 9.43
CA ALA A 107 -1.59 -6.61 9.52
C ALA A 107 -2.63 -7.60 10.07
N ASN A 108 -2.61 -8.85 9.61
CA ASN A 108 -3.51 -9.89 10.07
C ASN A 108 -3.30 -10.24 11.54
N ASP A 109 -2.05 -10.32 11.98
CA ASP A 109 -1.72 -10.63 13.38
C ASP A 109 -2.14 -9.48 14.30
N LEU A 110 -1.81 -8.24 13.94
CA LEU A 110 -2.24 -7.05 14.67
C LEU A 110 -3.78 -6.90 14.70
N ALA A 111 -4.47 -7.24 13.61
CA ALA A 111 -5.94 -7.22 13.59
C ALA A 111 -6.54 -8.17 14.64
N LYS A 112 -5.96 -9.37 14.79
CA LYS A 112 -6.38 -10.34 15.82
C LYS A 112 -6.04 -9.85 17.22
N GLU A 113 -4.81 -9.36 17.43
CA GLU A 113 -4.35 -8.80 18.71
C GLU A 113 -5.25 -7.66 19.19
N GLN A 114 -5.63 -6.76 18.28
CA GLN A 114 -6.48 -5.59 18.54
C GLN A 114 -7.98 -5.90 18.47
N LYS A 115 -8.37 -7.16 18.21
CA LYS A 115 -9.77 -7.59 18.05
C LYS A 115 -10.54 -6.79 17.00
N LEU A 116 -9.85 -6.35 15.94
CA LEU A 116 -10.43 -5.65 14.80
C LEU A 116 -10.90 -6.67 13.75
N ASN A 117 -12.14 -6.51 13.28
CA ASN A 117 -12.70 -7.38 12.26
C ASN A 117 -12.57 -6.72 10.87
N PHE A 118 -11.70 -7.27 10.02
CA PHE A 118 -11.55 -6.89 8.60
C PHE A 118 -12.19 -7.91 7.65
N GLY A 119 -13.00 -8.84 8.17
CA GLY A 119 -13.56 -9.94 7.37
C GLY A 119 -12.47 -10.76 6.68
N ASP A 120 -12.63 -11.01 5.39
CA ASP A 120 -11.65 -11.73 4.55
C ASP A 120 -10.70 -10.78 3.79
N ASP A 121 -10.74 -9.46 4.01
CA ASP A 121 -9.99 -8.49 3.19
C ASP A 121 -8.47 -8.74 3.25
N ILE A 122 -7.91 -8.89 4.46
CA ILE A 122 -6.47 -9.10 4.66
C ILE A 122 -6.06 -10.48 4.13
N ALA A 123 -6.86 -11.50 4.42
CA ALA A 123 -6.60 -12.88 3.99
C ALA A 123 -6.70 -13.03 2.46
N ALA A 124 -7.66 -12.37 1.82
CA ALA A 124 -7.80 -12.31 0.37
C ALA A 124 -6.57 -11.66 -0.28
N GLN A 125 -6.10 -10.52 0.25
CA GLN A 125 -4.88 -9.88 -0.25
C GLN A 125 -3.63 -10.76 -0.06
N LEU A 126 -3.51 -11.49 1.05
CA LEU A 126 -2.44 -12.47 1.26
C LEU A 126 -2.44 -13.57 0.18
N ARG A 127 -3.62 -14.11 -0.16
CA ARG A 127 -3.76 -15.12 -1.21
C ARG A 127 -3.35 -14.57 -2.58
N ILE A 128 -3.76 -13.33 -2.90
CA ILE A 128 -3.36 -12.65 -4.14
C ILE A 128 -1.85 -12.47 -4.20
N ALA A 129 -1.23 -11.95 -3.13
CA ALA A 129 0.21 -11.72 -3.08
C ALA A 129 1.01 -13.01 -3.25
N ARG A 130 0.61 -14.09 -2.55
CA ARG A 130 1.24 -15.42 -2.67
C ARG A 130 1.09 -16.00 -4.07
N LYS A 131 -0.08 -15.86 -4.70
CA LYS A 131 -0.32 -16.32 -6.06
C LYS A 131 0.56 -15.57 -7.07
N LYS A 132 0.63 -14.23 -7.01
CA LYS A 132 1.50 -13.44 -7.90
C LYS A 132 2.98 -13.83 -7.72
N ARG A 133 3.44 -13.96 -6.47
CA ARG A 133 4.80 -14.43 -6.15
C ARG A 133 5.11 -15.80 -6.77
N TRP A 134 4.18 -16.75 -6.63
CA TRP A 134 4.33 -18.09 -7.20
C TRP A 134 4.45 -18.04 -8.72
N ASN A 135 3.57 -17.28 -9.38
CA ASN A 135 3.60 -17.15 -10.85
C ASN A 135 4.95 -16.64 -11.35
N VAL A 136 5.52 -15.62 -10.73
CA VAL A 136 6.84 -15.09 -11.11
C VAL A 136 7.95 -16.11 -10.89
N GLN A 137 7.89 -16.90 -9.80
CA GLN A 137 8.87 -17.97 -9.58
C GLN A 137 8.73 -19.09 -10.61
N GLU A 138 7.50 -19.44 -10.97
CA GLU A 138 7.20 -20.49 -11.92
C GLU A 138 7.61 -20.10 -13.35
N GLU A 139 7.33 -18.87 -13.77
CA GLU A 139 7.83 -18.32 -15.04
C GLU A 139 9.36 -18.36 -15.12
N LYS A 140 10.03 -17.99 -14.02
CA LYS A 140 11.49 -18.07 -13.95
C LYS A 140 12.01 -19.50 -14.06
N ARG A 141 11.36 -20.45 -13.39
CA ARG A 141 11.68 -21.88 -13.45
C ARG A 141 11.54 -22.41 -14.87
N ILE A 142 10.42 -22.12 -15.53
CA ILE A 142 10.14 -22.53 -16.91
C ILE A 142 11.16 -21.91 -17.88
N SER A 143 11.51 -20.64 -17.71
CA SER A 143 12.51 -19.98 -18.54
C SER A 143 13.88 -20.65 -18.44
N GLN A 144 14.30 -21.03 -17.23
CA GLN A 144 15.57 -21.73 -17.00
C GLN A 144 15.57 -23.13 -17.62
N GLU A 145 14.43 -23.83 -17.54
CA GLU A 145 14.25 -25.15 -18.15
C GLU A 145 14.35 -25.08 -19.69
N ILE A 146 13.70 -24.10 -20.32
CA ILE A 146 13.77 -23.87 -21.77
C ILE A 146 15.21 -23.53 -22.20
N GLU A 147 15.90 -22.66 -21.45
CA GLU A 147 17.28 -22.27 -21.74
C GLU A 147 18.22 -23.48 -21.69
N LEU A 148 18.09 -24.31 -20.66
CA LEU A 148 18.87 -25.53 -20.50
C LEU A 148 18.62 -26.52 -21.65
N GLN A 149 17.34 -26.77 -21.99
CA GLN A 149 17.00 -27.65 -23.10
C GLN A 149 17.57 -27.14 -24.44
N THR A 150 17.49 -25.83 -24.68
CA THR A 150 18.03 -25.20 -25.89
C THR A 150 19.56 -25.32 -25.97
N TYR A 151 20.25 -25.24 -24.82
CA TYR A 151 21.69 -25.46 -24.75
C TYR A 151 22.06 -26.92 -25.06
N LEU A 152 21.37 -27.88 -24.45
CA LEU A 152 21.61 -29.31 -24.67
C LEU A 152 21.38 -29.70 -26.13
N ASN A 153 20.26 -29.27 -26.73
CA ASN A 153 19.96 -29.55 -28.14
C ASN A 153 21.05 -29.00 -29.08
N ARG A 154 21.58 -27.80 -28.80
CA ARG A 154 22.70 -27.24 -29.58
C ARG A 154 23.95 -28.09 -29.44
N TYR A 155 24.28 -28.52 -28.22
CA TYR A 155 25.46 -29.36 -27.98
C TYR A 155 25.38 -30.73 -28.68
N GLU A 156 24.19 -31.34 -28.72
CA GLU A 156 23.97 -32.58 -29.47
C GLU A 156 24.14 -32.39 -30.99
N LEU A 157 23.71 -31.26 -31.54
CA LEU A 157 23.92 -30.92 -32.95
C LEU A 157 25.39 -30.71 -33.32
N PHE A 158 26.24 -30.27 -32.40
CA PHE A 158 27.69 -30.11 -32.64
C PHE A 158 28.49 -31.42 -32.48
N LYS A 159 27.87 -32.48 -31.97
CA LYS A 159 28.51 -33.80 -31.77
C LYS A 159 28.26 -34.79 -32.90
N ASN A 160 27.31 -34.52 -33.79
CA ASN A 160 26.99 -35.30 -34.98
C ASN A 160 27.53 -34.60 -36.23
#